data_AF-A0A2J8AK73-F1
#
_entry.id   AF-A0A2J8AK73-F1
#
_cell.length_a   1.000
_cell.length_b   1.000
_cell.length_c   1.000
_cell.angle_alpha   90.00
_cell.angle_beta   90.00
_cell.angle_gamma   90.00
#
_symmetry.space_group_name_H-M   'P 1'
#
loop_
_entity.id
_entity.type
_entity.pdbx_description
1 polymer ?
#
loop_
_entity_poly.entity_id
_entity_poly.type
_entity_poly.pdbx_seq_one_letter_code
_entity_poly.pdbx_strand_id
1 'polypeptide(L)'
;MAALLRYCFITEWLDPNSGVLWKYQLFWYPESKEVEMVDIKNRRQFLKRTKYEELKPALLYLGSTVTVFGRQLKITEYGDEFTQGKWESQSERTLAMIKPDAYKNMGKIINAISGSGFLIRWGPTTPAPHWRASTGRSA
;
A
#
# COMPACT_ATOMS: atom_id res chain seq x y z
N MET A 1 9.19 -28.62 13.90
CA MET A 1 9.41 -27.88 12.64
C MET A 1 9.13 -26.41 12.93
N ALA A 2 10.12 -25.53 12.84
CA ALA A 2 9.89 -24.10 13.04
C ALA A 2 8.97 -23.60 11.93
N ALA A 3 7.82 -23.03 12.29
CA ALA A 3 6.98 -22.34 11.33
C ALA A 3 7.77 -21.11 10.84
N LEU A 4 8.26 -21.16 9.61
CA LEU A 4 8.93 -20.01 8.99
C LEU A 4 7.91 -18.87 8.93
N LEU A 5 8.31 -17.70 9.45
CA LEU A 5 7.49 -16.49 9.45
C LEU A 5 7.08 -16.18 8.00
N ARG A 6 5.78 -16.00 7.77
CA ARG A 6 5.22 -15.60 6.48
C ARG A 6 4.12 -14.58 6.68
N TYR A 7 4.00 -13.68 5.72
CA TYR A 7 2.89 -12.73 5.65
C TYR A 7 2.06 -12.98 4.41
N CYS A 8 0.75 -12.84 4.56
CA CYS A 8 -0.22 -13.18 3.55
C CYS A 8 -1.06 -11.97 3.17
N PHE A 9 -1.15 -11.66 1.88
CA PHE A 9 -1.91 -10.53 1.37
C PHE A 9 -2.78 -10.97 0.20
N ILE A 10 -3.98 -10.40 0.11
CA ILE A 10 -4.81 -10.49 -1.08
C ILE A 10 -4.45 -9.32 -1.98
N THR A 11 -4.18 -9.63 -3.23
CA THR A 11 -3.75 -8.66 -4.23
C THR A 11 -4.62 -8.76 -5.48
N GLU A 12 -4.84 -7.62 -6.11
CA GLU A 12 -5.52 -7.50 -7.38
C GLU A 12 -4.54 -7.04 -8.46
N TRP A 13 -4.64 -7.67 -9.63
CA TRP A 13 -3.86 -7.31 -10.81
C TRP A 13 -4.79 -7.17 -12.01
N LEU A 14 -4.86 -5.97 -12.56
CA LEU A 14 -5.54 -5.74 -13.83
C LEU A 14 -4.56 -6.08 -14.96
N ASP A 15 -4.82 -7.16 -15.68
CA ASP A 15 -3.99 -7.56 -16.81
C ASP A 15 -4.16 -6.54 -17.95
N PRO A 16 -3.09 -5.84 -18.38
CA PRO A 16 -3.17 -4.83 -19.43
C PRO A 16 -3.57 -5.42 -20.79
N ASN A 17 -3.33 -6.71 -21.03
CA ASN A 17 -3.61 -7.33 -22.32
C ASN A 17 -5.06 -7.80 -22.44
N SER A 18 -5.60 -8.41 -21.38
CA SER A 18 -6.95 -8.98 -21.39
C SER A 18 -8.02 -8.10 -20.73
N GLY A 19 -7.61 -7.07 -19.98
CA GLY A 19 -8.51 -6.26 -19.16
C GLY A 19 -9.12 -7.01 -17.97
N VAL A 20 -8.69 -8.25 -17.70
CA VAL A 20 -9.22 -9.08 -16.63
C VAL A 20 -8.57 -8.71 -15.31
N LEU A 21 -9.39 -8.56 -14.26
CA LEU A 21 -8.94 -8.38 -12.90
C LEU A 21 -8.70 -9.73 -12.23
N TRP A 22 -7.43 -10.08 -12.03
CA TRP A 22 -7.01 -11.28 -11.34
C TRP A 22 -6.84 -11.02 -9.85
N LYS A 23 -7.24 -11.99 -9.02
CA LYS A 23 -7.02 -11.96 -7.57
C LYS A 23 -6.00 -13.02 -7.17
N TYR A 24 -4.92 -12.60 -6.53
CA TYR A 24 -3.86 -13.48 -6.06
C TYR A 24 -3.68 -13.37 -4.56
N GLN A 25 -3.40 -14.50 -3.93
CA GLN A 25 -2.87 -14.56 -2.59
C GLN A 25 -1.35 -14.50 -2.69
N LEU A 26 -0.77 -13.39 -2.23
CA LEU A 26 0.66 -13.12 -2.18
C LEU A 26 1.19 -13.51 -0.80
N PHE A 27 2.16 -14.42 -0.78
CA PHE A 27 2.94 -14.76 0.41
C PHE A 27 4.30 -14.08 0.33
N TRP A 28 4.70 -13.43 1.41
CA TRP A 28 6.03 -12.85 1.56
C TRP A 28 6.74 -13.48 2.76
N TYR A 29 7.98 -13.90 2.53
CA TYR A 29 8.85 -14.54 3.52
C TYR A 29 9.99 -13.57 3.87
N PRO A 30 9.95 -12.88 5.03
CA PRO A 30 10.91 -11.84 5.38
C PRO A 30 12.35 -12.35 5.53
N GLU A 31 12.53 -13.54 6.12
CA GLU A 31 13.87 -14.08 6.42
C GLU A 31 14.64 -14.44 5.15
N SER A 32 13.98 -15.10 4.19
CA SER A 32 14.58 -15.54 2.94
C SER A 32 14.44 -14.54 1.79
N LYS A 33 13.67 -13.47 2.00
CA LYS A 33 13.27 -12.48 0.98
C LYS A 33 12.63 -13.15 -0.23
N GLU A 34 11.73 -14.10 0.02
CA GLU A 34 11.04 -14.84 -1.03
C GLU A 34 9.58 -14.40 -1.14
N VAL A 35 9.03 -14.59 -2.33
CA VAL A 35 7.62 -14.37 -2.63
C VAL A 35 7.03 -15.59 -3.30
N GLU A 36 5.75 -15.82 -3.05
CA GLU A 36 4.95 -16.87 -3.67
C GLU A 36 3.56 -16.31 -3.97
N MET A 37 2.94 -16.73 -5.08
CA MET A 37 1.60 -16.30 -5.44
C MET A 37 0.72 -17.48 -5.83
N VAL A 38 -0.50 -17.47 -5.30
CA VAL A 38 -1.53 -18.46 -5.63
C VAL A 38 -2.74 -17.73 -6.22
N ASP A 39 -3.25 -18.23 -7.33
CA ASP A 39 -4.51 -17.78 -7.93
C ASP A 39 -5.67 -18.24 -7.06
N ILE A 40 -6.43 -17.29 -6.50
CA ILE A 40 -7.52 -17.56 -5.55
C ILE A 40 -8.69 -18.24 -6.27
N LYS A 41 -9.01 -17.79 -7.49
CA LYS A 41 -10.17 -18.27 -8.24
C LYS A 41 -9.97 -19.72 -8.68
N ASN A 42 -8.80 -20.01 -9.23
CA ASN A 42 -8.49 -21.33 -9.80
C ASN A 42 -7.81 -22.27 -8.79
N ARG A 43 -7.51 -21.79 -7.58
CA ARG A 43 -6.79 -22.52 -6.53
C ARG A 43 -5.51 -23.19 -7.04
N ARG A 44 -4.80 -22.52 -7.94
CA ARG A 44 -3.58 -23.02 -8.57
C ARG A 44 -2.41 -22.11 -8.23
N GLN A 45 -1.23 -22.70 -8.11
CA GLN A 45 0.00 -21.93 -7.96
C GLN A 45 0.22 -21.08 -9.21
N PHE A 46 0.40 -19.78 -9.02
CA PHE A 46 0.70 -18.83 -10.10
C PHE A 46 2.20 -18.57 -10.19
N LEU A 47 2.81 -18.24 -9.06
CA LEU A 47 4.25 -18.02 -8.92
C LEU A 47 4.78 -18.96 -7.84
N LYS A 48 5.76 -19.79 -8.20
CA LYS A 48 6.48 -20.62 -7.23
C LYS A 48 7.30 -19.76 -6.29
N ARG A 49 7.49 -20.24 -5.06
CA ARG A 49 8.36 -19.60 -4.06
C ARG A 49 9.73 -19.30 -4.65
N THR A 50 10.03 -18.02 -4.81
CA THR A 50 11.22 -17.52 -5.50
C THR A 50 11.75 -16.30 -4.77
N LYS A 51 13.08 -16.12 -4.74
CA LYS A 51 13.70 -14.92 -4.17
C LYS A 51 13.33 -13.68 -4.96
N TYR A 52 12.95 -12.62 -4.23
CA TYR A 52 12.60 -11.34 -4.82
C TYR A 52 12.93 -10.22 -3.82
N GLU A 53 14.15 -9.69 -3.92
CA GLU A 53 14.70 -8.72 -2.96
C GLU A 53 14.22 -7.28 -3.19
N GLU A 54 13.64 -6.99 -4.35
CA GLU A 54 13.14 -5.66 -4.71
C GLU A 54 11.88 -5.26 -3.93
N LEU A 55 11.19 -6.24 -3.33
CA LEU A 55 9.97 -6.00 -2.56
C LEU A 55 10.30 -5.31 -1.24
N LYS A 56 9.95 -4.03 -1.15
CA LYS A 56 10.15 -3.23 0.06
C LYS A 56 9.04 -3.54 1.07
N PRO A 57 9.37 -3.99 2.30
CA PRO A 57 8.36 -4.27 3.33
C PRO A 57 7.51 -3.05 3.68
N ALA A 58 8.10 -1.85 3.63
CA ALA A 58 7.40 -0.59 3.87
C ALA A 58 6.25 -0.30 2.90
N LEU A 59 6.20 -0.99 1.75
CA LEU A 59 5.11 -0.88 0.77
C LEU A 59 4.04 -1.98 0.93
N LEU A 60 4.20 -2.91 1.88
CA LEU A 60 3.27 -4.01 2.11
C LEU A 60 2.13 -3.63 3.06
N TYR A 61 1.32 -2.65 2.65
CA TYR A 61 0.16 -2.19 3.42
C TYR A 61 -1.11 -2.13 2.54
N LEU A 62 -2.29 -2.15 3.18
CA LEU A 62 -3.57 -2.09 2.48
C LEU A 62 -3.71 -0.85 1.59
N GLY A 63 -4.04 -1.08 0.32
CA GLY A 63 -4.21 -0.06 -0.72
C GLY A 63 -2.92 0.33 -1.44
N SER A 64 -1.77 -0.19 -1.01
CA SER A 64 -0.50 -0.02 -1.72
C SER A 64 -0.46 -0.82 -3.02
N THR A 65 0.37 -0.38 -3.96
CA THR A 65 0.67 -1.15 -5.17
C THR A 65 2.14 -1.53 -5.15
N VAL A 66 2.42 -2.83 -5.22
CA VAL A 66 3.77 -3.39 -5.27
C VAL A 66 4.01 -4.04 -6.62
N THR A 67 5.24 -3.95 -7.12
CA THR A 67 5.61 -4.62 -8.37
C THR A 67 6.27 -5.95 -8.06
N VAL A 68 5.81 -7.02 -8.69
CA VAL A 68 6.45 -8.35 -8.62
C VAL A 68 6.56 -8.91 -10.05
N PHE A 69 7.79 -9.16 -10.51
CA PHE A 69 8.08 -9.64 -11.87
C PHE A 69 7.32 -8.86 -12.97
N GLY A 70 7.36 -7.53 -12.90
CA GLY A 70 6.73 -6.62 -13.87
C GLY A 70 5.21 -6.43 -13.72
N ARG A 71 4.56 -7.10 -12.76
CA ARG A 71 3.13 -6.93 -12.49
C ARG A 71 2.91 -5.96 -11.34
N GLN A 72 2.09 -4.95 -11.55
CA GLN A 72 1.66 -4.01 -10.51
C GLN A 72 0.48 -4.61 -9.74
N LEU A 73 0.75 -5.14 -8.55
CA LEU A 73 -0.20 -5.81 -7.68
C LEU A 73 -0.71 -4.83 -6.63
N LYS A 74 -2.01 -4.55 -6.64
CA LYS A 74 -2.64 -3.72 -5.61
C LYS A 74 -3.02 -4.59 -4.43
N ILE A 75 -2.51 -4.30 -3.24
CA ILE A 75 -2.88 -4.98 -2.00
C ILE A 75 -4.26 -4.50 -1.57
N THR A 76 -5.23 -5.40 -1.51
CA THR A 76 -6.61 -5.06 -1.13
C THR A 76 -6.94 -5.46 0.29
N GLU A 77 -6.46 -6.63 0.74
CA GLU A 77 -6.79 -7.20 2.04
C GLU A 77 -5.60 -7.96 2.63
N TYR A 78 -5.62 -8.19 3.95
CA TYR A 78 -4.73 -9.16 4.58
C TYR A 78 -5.31 -10.56 4.40
N GLY A 79 -4.47 -11.54 4.12
CA GLY A 79 -4.91 -12.91 3.86
C GLY A 79 -4.95 -13.81 5.10
N ASP A 80 -4.51 -13.32 6.26
CA ASP A 80 -4.69 -13.97 7.57
C ASP A 80 -4.68 -12.95 8.72
N GLU A 81 -5.27 -13.35 9.87
CA GLU A 81 -5.35 -12.52 11.08
C GLU A 81 -3.98 -12.19 11.67
N PHE A 82 -3.01 -13.10 11.50
CA PHE A 82 -1.64 -12.91 11.97
C PHE A 82 -0.97 -11.71 11.27
N THR A 83 -1.06 -11.66 9.95
CA THR A 83 -0.55 -10.58 9.11
C THR A 83 -1.29 -9.29 9.41
N GLN A 84 -2.60 -9.36 9.59
CA GLN A 84 -3.43 -8.21 9.97
C GLN A 84 -2.96 -7.60 11.29
N GLY A 85 -2.88 -8.38 12.38
CA GLY A 85 -2.47 -7.86 13.68
C GLY A 85 -1.05 -7.29 13.68
N LYS A 86 -0.13 -7.91 12.92
CA LYS A 86 1.25 -7.42 12.82
C LYS A 86 1.38 -6.12 12.03
N TRP A 87 0.62 -5.96 10.94
CA TRP A 87 0.69 -4.74 10.14
C TRP A 87 -0.17 -3.60 10.67
N GLU A 88 -1.31 -3.88 11.27
CA GLU A 88 -2.13 -2.83 11.91
C GLU A 88 -1.40 -2.19 13.08
N SER A 89 -0.70 -2.98 13.90
CA SER A 89 0.12 -2.43 15.01
C SER A 89 1.32 -1.60 14.55
N GLN A 90 1.79 -1.78 13.32
CA GLN A 90 2.93 -1.05 12.75
C GLN A 90 2.52 0.08 11.79
N SER A 91 1.24 0.16 11.41
CA SER A 91 0.75 1.10 10.39
C SER A 91 0.07 2.30 11.04
N GLU A 92 0.83 3.35 11.31
CA GLU A 92 0.27 4.67 11.64
C GLU A 92 0.00 5.47 10.35
N ARG A 93 -1.19 6.06 10.24
CA ARG A 93 -1.59 6.88 9.08
C ARG A 93 -2.09 8.23 9.56
N THR A 94 -1.51 9.30 9.03
CA THR A 94 -1.91 10.68 9.32
C THR A 94 -2.26 11.40 8.03
N LEU A 95 -3.28 12.27 8.07
CA LEU A 95 -3.65 13.14 6.95
C LEU A 95 -2.94 14.48 7.10
N ALA A 96 -2.12 14.84 6.12
CA ALA A 96 -1.49 16.15 6.02
C ALA A 96 -2.18 16.98 4.93
N MET A 97 -2.73 18.13 5.31
CA MET A 97 -3.35 19.09 4.38
C MET A 97 -2.44 20.30 4.22
N ILE A 98 -2.14 20.67 2.97
CA ILE A 98 -1.40 21.89 2.67
C ILE A 98 -2.42 23.00 2.43
N LYS A 99 -2.30 24.11 3.16
CA LYS A 99 -3.15 25.30 2.95
C LYS A 99 -2.84 25.91 1.57
N PRO A 100 -3.83 26.47 0.84
CA PRO A 100 -3.60 27.08 -0.47
C PRO A 100 -2.47 28.12 -0.50
N ASP A 101 -2.35 28.93 0.55
CA ASP A 101 -1.30 29.95 0.69
C ASP A 101 0.12 29.36 0.64
N ALA A 102 0.27 28.10 1.06
CA ALA A 102 1.54 27.39 1.14
C ALA A 102 1.87 26.55 -0.10
N TYR A 103 0.99 26.51 -1.12
CA TYR A 103 1.24 25.74 -2.35
C TYR A 103 2.50 26.17 -3.08
N LYS A 104 2.86 27.46 -3.01
CA LYS A 104 4.12 27.99 -3.56
C LYS A 104 5.37 27.31 -2.98
N ASN A 105 5.27 26.79 -1.75
CA ASN A 105 6.34 26.10 -1.04
C ASN A 105 6.14 24.58 -0.94
N MET A 106 5.16 24.02 -1.68
CA MET A 106 4.77 22.60 -1.58
C MET A 106 5.96 21.64 -1.77
N GLY A 107 6.87 21.92 -2.70
CA GLY A 107 8.06 21.08 -2.90
C GLY A 107 8.95 20.99 -1.66
N LYS A 108 9.14 22.10 -0.93
CA LYS A 108 9.92 22.11 0.33
C LYS A 108 9.23 21.30 1.42
N ILE A 109 7.90 21.38 1.50
CA ILE A 109 7.08 20.64 2.46
C ILE A 109 7.19 19.13 2.18
N ILE A 110 7.01 18.71 0.93
CA ILE A 110 7.12 17.31 0.51
C ILE A 110 8.52 16.76 0.78
N ASN A 111 9.56 17.53 0.48
CA ASN A 111 10.94 17.14 0.74
C ASN A 111 11.23 16.98 2.24
N ALA A 112 10.72 17.89 3.08
CA ALA A 112 10.88 17.78 4.52
C ALA A 112 10.20 16.51 5.08
N ILE A 113 8.96 16.24 4.65
CA ILE A 113 8.20 15.04 5.05
C ILE A 113 8.93 13.77 4.61
N SER A 114 9.37 13.70 3.35
CA SER A 114 10.10 12.56 2.81
C SER A 114 11.45 12.39 3.52
N GLY A 115 12.15 13.48 3.83
CA GLY A 115 13.42 13.49 4.55
C GLY A 115 13.31 13.02 6.01
N SER A 116 12.16 13.24 6.65
CA SER A 116 11.87 12.70 7.97
C SER A 116 11.47 11.22 7.98
N GLY A 117 11.49 10.54 6.83
CA GLY A 117 11.24 9.10 6.73
C GLY A 117 9.76 8.71 6.61
N PHE A 118 8.85 9.67 6.41
CA PHE A 118 7.44 9.35 6.16
C PHE A 118 7.21 8.90 4.72
N LEU A 119 6.34 7.90 4.57
CA LEU A 119 5.83 7.48 3.28
C LEU A 119 4.64 8.37 2.88
N ILE A 120 4.75 9.08 1.77
CA ILE A 120 3.68 9.96 1.28
C ILE A 120 2.71 9.16 0.40
N ARG A 121 1.43 9.18 0.78
CA ARG A 121 0.32 8.69 -0.03
C ARG A 121 -0.53 9.86 -0.50
N TRP A 122 -0.74 9.96 -1.81
CA TRP A 122 -1.59 10.99 -2.39
C TRP A 122 -3.08 10.71 -2.14
N GLY A 123 -3.77 11.72 -1.64
CA GLY A 123 -5.23 11.77 -1.53
C GLY A 123 -5.84 12.67 -2.60
N PRO A 124 -7.19 12.78 -2.66
CA PRO A 124 -7.86 13.69 -3.57
C PRO A 124 -7.44 15.14 -3.29
N THR A 125 -6.98 15.83 -4.32
CA THR A 125 -6.66 17.27 -4.30
C THR A 125 -7.91 18.07 -4.66
N THR A 126 -8.97 17.95 -3.88
CA THR A 126 -10.15 18.79 -4.06
C THR A 126 -9.95 20.11 -3.33
N PRO A 127 -10.19 21.27 -3.97
CA PRO A 127 -10.32 22.53 -3.25
C PRO A 127 -11.42 22.36 -2.21
N ALA A 128 -11.18 22.83 -0.98
CA ALA A 128 -12.22 22.84 0.03
C ALA A 128 -13.45 23.59 -0.53
N PRO A 129 -14.67 23.03 -0.41
CA PRO A 129 -15.88 23.71 -0.88
C PRO A 129 -16.01 25.08 -0.22
N HIS A 130 -16.31 26.10 -1.02
CA HIS A 130 -16.34 27.51 -0.61
C HIS A 130 -17.29 27.81 0.57
N TRP A 131 -18.29 26.95 0.86
CA TRP A 131 -19.27 27.15 1.92
C TRP A 131 -18.82 26.69 3.33
N ARG A 132 -17.70 25.97 3.48
CA ARG A 132 -17.26 25.43 4.79
C ARG A 132 -16.36 26.36 5.62
N ALA A 133 -16.03 27.56 5.14
CA ALA A 133 -15.14 28.49 5.84
C ALA A 133 -15.87 29.64 6.58
N SER A 134 -17.18 29.56 6.77
CA SER A 134 -17.97 30.58 7.46
C SER A 134 -18.58 30.06 8.76
N THR A 135 -17.78 29.94 9.81
CA THR A 135 -18.27 29.98 11.20
C THR A 135 -17.23 30.63 12.09
N GLY A 136 -17.58 31.79 12.67
CA GLY A 136 -16.80 32.42 13.74
C GLY A 136 -16.68 33.94 13.74
N ARG A 137 -17.75 34.69 13.48
CA ARG A 137 -17.90 36.04 14.07
C ARG A 137 -19.27 36.14 14.71
N SER A 138 -19.30 35.82 16.00
CA SER A 138 -20.31 36.24 16.95
C SER A 138 -20.23 37.77 17.09
N ALA A 139 -21.36 38.43 16.91
CA ALA A 139 -21.67 39.75 17.48
C ALA A 139 -22.97 39.60 18.26
#